data_AF-A0A966FCS4-F1
#
_entry.id   AF-A0A966FCS4-F1
#
_cell.length_a   1.000
_cell.length_b   1.000
_cell.length_c   1.000
_cell.angle_alpha   90.00
_cell.angle_beta   90.00
_cell.angle_gamma   90.00
#
_symmetry.space_group_name_H-M   'P 1'
#
loop_
_entity.id
_entity.type
_entity.pdbx_description
1 polymer ?
#
loop_
_entity_poly.entity_id
_entity_poly.type
_entity_poly.pdbx_seq_one_letter_code
_entity_poly.pdbx_strand_id
1 'polypeptide(L)'
;DDCMHGLALQLRERMPAMYKDFRHYCHTQHPKSGELWAWMSSDGRYLVNLFTQDEAYAHGSKPGHASLNHVNHALHALRTFVQKEKVASLALPRLACGINGLDWVEVKPLIEHHLGDLGIPLYIYTNYQKGVKADEPAK
;
A
#
# COMPACT_ATOMS: atom_id res chain seq x y z
N ASP A 1 -11.29 -10.82 -3.83
CA ASP A 1 -10.60 -10.20 -4.98
C ASP A 1 -10.90 -8.71 -4.89
N ASP A 2 -10.00 -7.99 -4.21
CA ASP A 2 -10.24 -6.62 -3.73
C ASP A 2 -9.82 -5.54 -4.77
N CYS A 3 -9.28 -5.95 -5.92
CA CYS A 3 -8.89 -5.05 -7.01
C CYS A 3 -10.02 -4.74 -8.00
N MET A 4 -11.25 -4.55 -7.51
CA MET A 4 -12.42 -4.29 -8.36
C MET A 4 -12.86 -2.82 -8.37
N HIS A 5 -12.29 -1.99 -7.49
CA HIS A 5 -12.72 -0.60 -7.33
C HIS A 5 -11.54 0.34 -7.06
N GLY A 6 -11.75 1.64 -7.28
CA GLY A 6 -10.82 2.71 -6.90
C GLY A 6 -9.42 2.57 -7.50
N LEU A 7 -8.41 2.87 -6.70
CA LEU A 7 -7.00 2.81 -7.09
C LEU A 7 -6.59 1.40 -7.56
N ALA A 8 -7.08 0.37 -6.90
CA ALA A 8 -6.70 -1.02 -7.19
C ALA A 8 -7.16 -1.46 -8.60
N LEU A 9 -8.36 -1.03 -9.04
CA LEU A 9 -8.83 -1.28 -10.40
C LEU A 9 -7.92 -0.60 -11.44
N GLN A 10 -7.55 0.66 -11.22
CA GLN A 10 -6.69 1.40 -12.15
C GLN A 10 -5.27 0.83 -12.22
N LEU A 11 -4.73 0.37 -11.09
CA LEU A 11 -3.45 -0.32 -11.06
C LEU A 11 -3.50 -1.63 -11.86
N ARG A 12 -4.60 -2.39 -11.75
CA ARG A 12 -4.81 -3.60 -12.56
C ARG A 12 -4.89 -3.29 -14.06
N GLU A 13 -5.61 -2.25 -14.45
CA GLU A 13 -5.75 -1.84 -15.86
C GLU A 13 -4.42 -1.35 -16.44
N ARG A 14 -3.66 -0.55 -15.68
CA ARG A 14 -2.39 0.02 -16.13
C ARG A 14 -1.22 -0.94 -16.02
N MET A 15 -1.26 -1.88 -15.07
CA MET A 15 -0.14 -2.76 -14.72
C MET A 15 -0.63 -4.21 -14.55
N PRO A 16 -1.11 -4.86 -15.63
CA PRO A 16 -1.69 -6.20 -15.56
C PRO A 16 -0.68 -7.27 -15.13
N ALA A 17 0.61 -7.09 -15.44
CA ALA A 17 1.69 -7.99 -15.00
C ALA A 17 1.82 -8.01 -13.47
N MET A 18 1.89 -6.82 -12.84
CA MET A 18 1.92 -6.69 -11.38
C MET A 18 0.73 -7.38 -10.73
N TYR A 19 -0.49 -7.18 -11.26
CA TYR A 19 -1.68 -7.83 -10.73
C TYR A 19 -1.63 -9.37 -10.84
N LYS A 20 -1.13 -9.89 -11.96
CA LYS A 20 -0.96 -11.34 -12.16
C LYS A 20 0.01 -11.93 -11.13
N ASP A 21 1.15 -11.28 -10.93
CA ASP A 21 2.18 -11.71 -9.99
C ASP A 21 1.68 -11.62 -8.54
N PHE A 22 0.99 -10.53 -8.20
CA PHE A 22 0.36 -10.34 -6.88
C PHE A 22 -0.64 -11.44 -6.58
N ARG A 23 -1.53 -11.76 -7.53
CA ARG A 23 -2.48 -12.85 -7.36
C ARG A 23 -1.79 -14.18 -7.15
N HIS A 24 -0.78 -14.49 -7.96
CA HIS A 24 -0.02 -15.73 -7.83
C HIS A 24 0.65 -15.82 -6.44
N TYR A 25 1.22 -14.72 -5.96
CA TYR A 25 1.81 -14.63 -4.62
C TYR A 25 0.76 -14.89 -3.52
N CYS A 26 -0.39 -14.20 -3.56
CA CYS A 26 -1.46 -14.40 -2.57
C CYS A 26 -1.99 -15.84 -2.56
N HIS A 27 -2.06 -16.49 -3.72
CA HIS A 27 -2.51 -17.88 -3.83
C HIS A 27 -1.48 -18.91 -3.33
N THR A 28 -0.18 -18.60 -3.36
CA THR A 28 0.88 -19.56 -3.05
C THR A 28 1.49 -19.37 -1.68
N GLN A 29 1.59 -18.13 -1.20
CA GLN A 29 2.33 -17.79 0.01
C GLN A 29 1.43 -17.46 1.20
N HIS A 30 0.13 -17.22 0.99
CA HIS A 30 -0.81 -16.84 2.05
C HIS A 30 -0.25 -15.70 2.93
N PRO A 31 -0.11 -14.48 2.38
CA PRO A 31 0.58 -13.39 3.05
C PRO A 31 -0.05 -13.06 4.40
N LYS A 32 0.81 -12.74 5.37
CA LYS A 32 0.38 -12.41 6.71
C LYS A 32 -0.06 -10.97 6.84
N SER A 33 -0.96 -10.73 7.78
CA SER A 33 -1.35 -9.37 8.12
C SER A 33 -0.18 -8.58 8.70
N GLY A 34 -0.04 -7.32 8.31
CA GLY A 34 1.06 -6.44 8.72
C GLY A 34 2.35 -6.59 7.91
N GLU A 35 2.39 -7.48 6.92
CA GLU A 35 3.52 -7.58 6.00
C GLU A 35 3.32 -6.70 4.75
N LEU A 36 4.29 -6.77 3.84
CA LEU A 36 4.20 -6.16 2.52
C LEU A 36 4.69 -7.11 1.44
N TRP A 37 4.23 -6.86 0.22
CA TRP A 37 4.79 -7.46 -0.99
C TRP A 37 5.17 -6.34 -1.97
N ALA A 38 6.42 -6.38 -2.43
CA ALA A 38 6.96 -5.40 -3.36
C ALA A 38 7.16 -6.01 -4.75
N TRP A 39 6.81 -5.25 -5.77
CA TRP A 39 7.01 -5.61 -7.18
C TRP A 39 7.75 -4.48 -7.89
N MET A 40 8.80 -4.81 -8.62
CA MET A 40 9.57 -3.83 -9.38
C MET A 40 9.07 -3.79 -10.82
N SER A 41 8.70 -2.61 -11.29
CA SER A 41 8.38 -2.39 -12.70
C SER A 41 9.63 -2.43 -13.56
N SER A 42 9.45 -2.60 -14.87
CA SER A 42 10.53 -2.53 -15.86
C SER A 42 11.24 -1.17 -15.89
N ASP A 43 10.58 -0.10 -15.41
CA ASP A 43 11.17 1.23 -15.30
C ASP A 43 11.79 1.51 -13.92
N GLY A 44 12.00 0.47 -13.11
CA GLY A 44 12.76 0.54 -11.85
C GLY A 44 11.98 1.14 -10.68
N ARG A 45 10.66 1.29 -10.78
CA ARG A 45 9.80 1.75 -9.68
C ARG A 45 9.24 0.58 -8.90
N TYR A 46 9.13 0.75 -7.59
CA TYR A 46 8.50 -0.24 -6.73
C TYR A 46 7.01 0.05 -6.55
N LEU A 47 6.19 -0.99 -6.73
CA LEU A 47 4.80 -1.03 -6.28
C LEU A 47 4.75 -1.92 -5.04
N VAL A 48 4.41 -1.32 -3.91
CA VAL A 48 4.38 -2.00 -2.62
C VAL A 48 2.94 -2.16 -2.16
N ASN A 49 2.49 -3.41 -2.06
CA ASN A 49 1.20 -3.78 -1.50
C ASN A 49 1.37 -4.01 0.01
N LEU A 50 0.61 -3.30 0.82
CA LEU A 50 0.62 -3.40 2.28
C LEU A 50 -0.57 -4.24 2.74
N PHE A 51 -0.32 -5.31 3.51
CA PHE A 51 -1.37 -6.22 3.98
C PHE A 51 -1.98 -5.69 5.28
N THR A 52 -2.83 -4.67 5.18
CA THR A 52 -3.41 -3.97 6.35
C THR A 52 -4.68 -4.62 6.90
N GLN A 53 -5.19 -5.66 6.25
CA GLN A 53 -6.42 -6.37 6.62
C GLN A 53 -6.13 -7.68 7.34
N ASP A 54 -7.06 -8.16 8.14
CA ASP A 54 -6.98 -9.51 8.74
C ASP A 54 -6.85 -10.59 7.65
N GLU A 55 -6.07 -11.62 7.95
CA GLU A 55 -5.84 -12.75 7.06
C GLU A 55 -7.15 -13.45 6.68
N ALA A 56 -7.20 -13.96 5.46
CA ALA A 56 -8.29 -14.82 5.02
C ALA A 56 -8.05 -16.23 5.57
N TYR A 57 -8.76 -16.61 6.63
CA TYR A 57 -8.55 -17.90 7.33
C TYR A 57 -8.98 -19.14 6.52
N ALA A 58 -9.76 -18.99 5.44
CA ALA A 58 -10.25 -20.11 4.62
C ALA A 58 -9.93 -19.94 3.13
N HIS A 59 -9.73 -21.06 2.44
CA HIS A 59 -9.44 -21.06 1.00
C HIS A 59 -10.61 -20.42 0.22
N GLY A 60 -10.36 -19.28 -0.43
CA GLY A 60 -11.36 -18.53 -1.20
C GLY A 60 -12.15 -17.49 -0.40
N SER A 61 -11.89 -17.34 0.91
CA SER A 61 -12.48 -16.27 1.72
C SER A 61 -11.82 -14.92 1.44
N LYS A 62 -12.56 -13.83 1.71
CA LYS A 62 -12.04 -12.47 1.59
C LYS A 62 -11.28 -12.08 2.86
N PRO A 63 -10.25 -11.22 2.77
CA PRO A 63 -9.61 -10.63 3.95
C PRO A 63 -10.64 -9.94 4.84
N GLY A 64 -10.35 -9.89 6.14
CA GLY A 64 -11.20 -9.21 7.11
C GLY A 64 -11.09 -7.68 7.02
N HIS A 65 -11.34 -7.02 8.14
CA HIS A 65 -11.28 -5.55 8.19
C HIS A 65 -9.84 -5.08 8.32
N ALA A 66 -9.58 -3.84 7.88
CA ALA A 66 -8.32 -3.19 8.19
C ALA A 66 -8.24 -2.91 9.69
N SER A 67 -7.06 -3.07 10.28
CA SER A 67 -6.83 -2.77 11.70
C SER A 67 -5.63 -1.83 11.88
N LEU A 68 -5.67 -0.98 12.91
CA LEU A 68 -4.55 -0.09 13.22
C LEU A 68 -3.26 -0.86 13.52
N ASN A 69 -3.37 -2.05 14.13
CA ASN A 69 -2.22 -2.91 14.39
C ASN A 69 -1.57 -3.40 13.09
N HIS A 70 -2.36 -3.83 12.11
CA HIS A 70 -1.85 -4.27 10.82
C HIS A 70 -1.28 -3.10 10.01
N VAL A 71 -1.90 -1.92 10.07
CA VAL A 71 -1.34 -0.70 9.48
C VAL A 71 0.01 -0.36 10.12
N ASN A 72 0.11 -0.38 11.44
CA ASN A 72 1.34 -0.09 12.17
C ASN A 72 2.48 -1.05 11.78
N HIS A 73 2.21 -2.36 11.72
CA HIS A 73 3.19 -3.35 11.28
C HIS A 73 3.58 -3.18 9.81
N ALA A 74 2.62 -2.93 8.92
CA ALA A 74 2.90 -2.75 7.50
C ALA A 74 3.73 -1.49 7.24
N LEU A 75 3.50 -0.41 7.98
CA LEU A 75 4.31 0.81 7.91
C LEU A 75 5.73 0.59 8.43
N HIS A 76 5.88 -0.20 9.51
CA HIS A 76 7.21 -0.60 9.99
C HIS A 76 7.97 -1.42 8.92
N ALA A 77 7.31 -2.41 8.31
CA ALA A 77 7.88 -3.19 7.22
C ALA A 77 8.25 -2.31 6.02
N LEU A 78 7.41 -1.32 5.69
CA LEU A 78 7.67 -0.37 4.61
C LEU A 78 8.90 0.49 4.89
N ARG A 79 9.07 0.97 6.13
CA ARG A 79 10.27 1.69 6.55
C ARG A 79 11.53 0.86 6.30
N THR A 80 11.54 -0.40 6.77
CA THR A 80 12.66 -1.32 6.56
C THR A 80 12.95 -1.54 5.07
N PHE A 81 11.90 -1.72 4.27
CA PHE A 81 12.02 -1.86 2.81
C PHE A 81 12.66 -0.63 2.17
N VAL A 82 12.16 0.57 2.48
CA VAL A 82 12.66 1.84 1.93
C VAL A 82 14.14 2.03 2.23
N GLN A 83 14.56 1.74 3.46
CA GLN A 83 15.97 1.86 3.88
C GLN A 83 16.86 0.83 3.18
N LYS A 84 16.41 -0.43 3.10
CA LYS A 84 17.14 -1.53 2.46
C LYS A 84 17.34 -1.30 0.97
N GLU A 85 16.26 -0.96 0.27
CA GLU A 85 16.26 -0.77 -1.19
C GLU A 85 16.72 0.64 -1.60
N LYS A 86 17.05 1.51 -0.62
CA LYS A 86 17.50 2.89 -0.83
C LYS A 86 16.57 3.68 -1.75
N VAL A 87 15.27 3.57 -1.49
CA VAL A 87 14.23 4.24 -2.29
C VAL A 87 14.41 5.76 -2.18
N ALA A 88 14.37 6.46 -3.32
CA ALA A 88 14.65 7.89 -3.38
C ALA A 88 13.48 8.79 -2.95
N SER A 89 12.25 8.31 -3.05
CA SER A 89 11.02 9.03 -2.70
C SER A 89 9.87 8.04 -2.50
N LEU A 90 8.91 8.38 -1.63
CA LEU A 90 7.75 7.53 -1.32
C LEU A 90 6.44 8.28 -1.59
N ALA A 91 5.47 7.57 -2.17
CA ALA A 91 4.13 8.05 -2.45
C ALA A 91 3.10 7.10 -1.82
N LEU A 92 2.17 7.65 -1.03
CA LEU A 92 1.12 6.89 -0.34
C LEU A 92 -0.26 7.51 -0.58
N PRO A 93 -1.32 6.71 -0.79
CA PRO A 93 -2.69 7.21 -0.65
C PRO A 93 -3.07 7.33 0.83
N ARG A 94 -4.32 7.74 1.13
CA ARG A 94 -4.94 7.50 2.45
C ARG A 94 -5.08 6.00 2.71
N LEU A 95 -4.02 5.42 3.28
CA LEU A 95 -3.88 3.99 3.52
C LEU A 95 -5.03 3.48 4.39
N ALA A 96 -5.66 2.37 3.98
CA ALA A 96 -6.74 1.71 4.73
C ALA A 96 -7.98 2.58 5.07
N CYS A 97 -8.10 3.82 4.56
CA CYS A 97 -9.23 4.73 4.81
C CYS A 97 -10.33 4.66 3.72
N GLY A 98 -10.50 3.50 3.10
CA GLY A 98 -11.50 3.29 2.04
C GLY A 98 -12.93 3.09 2.58
N ILE A 99 -13.78 2.45 1.78
CA ILE A 99 -15.14 2.07 2.19
C ILE A 99 -15.05 1.11 3.38
N ASN A 100 -15.66 1.48 4.51
CA ASN A 100 -15.56 0.77 5.79
C ASN A 100 -14.11 0.60 6.30
N GLY A 101 -13.24 1.55 5.96
CA GLY A 101 -11.85 1.61 6.40
C GLY A 101 -11.67 2.34 7.73
N LEU A 102 -10.41 2.53 8.11
CA LEU A 102 -9.99 3.23 9.32
C LEU A 102 -10.14 4.75 9.18
N ASP A 103 -10.25 5.46 10.31
CA ASP A 103 -10.24 6.92 10.30
C ASP A 103 -8.84 7.45 9.94
N TRP A 104 -8.81 8.46 9.08
CA TRP A 104 -7.56 9.12 8.72
C TRP A 104 -6.89 9.81 9.90
N VAL A 105 -7.67 10.28 10.89
CA VAL A 105 -7.13 10.87 12.13
C VAL A 105 -6.32 9.84 12.92
N GLU A 106 -6.62 8.55 12.81
CA GLU A 106 -5.90 7.47 13.49
C GLU A 106 -4.72 6.94 12.64
N VAL A 107 -4.88 6.89 11.31
CA VAL A 107 -3.84 6.37 10.40
C VAL A 107 -2.70 7.38 10.19
N LYS A 108 -3.01 8.67 10.07
CA LYS A 108 -2.02 9.70 9.77
C LYS A 108 -0.87 9.74 10.80
N PRO A 109 -1.12 9.72 12.12
CA PRO A 109 -0.05 9.68 13.12
C PRO A 109 0.87 8.46 12.98
N LEU A 110 0.35 7.31 12.56
CA LEU A 110 1.19 6.10 12.32
C LEU A 110 2.13 6.31 11.14
N ILE A 111 1.65 6.93 10.06
CA ILE A 111 2.48 7.26 8.90
C ILE A 111 3.59 8.24 9.30
N GLU A 112 3.25 9.30 10.03
CA GLU A 112 4.21 10.28 10.52
C GLU A 112 5.25 9.65 11.45
N HIS A 113 4.81 8.76 12.35
CA HIS A 113 5.69 8.07 13.29
C HIS A 113 6.71 7.16 12.60
N HIS A 114 6.29 6.37 11.61
CA HIS A 114 7.17 5.38 10.95
C HIS A 114 7.98 5.96 9.80
N LEU A 115 7.49 6.99 9.12
CA LEU A 115 8.03 7.43 7.83
C LEU A 115 8.43 8.92 7.83
N GLY A 116 8.00 9.71 8.81
CA GLY A 116 8.19 11.16 8.82
C GLY A 116 9.65 11.61 9.00
N ASP A 117 10.49 10.76 9.57
CA ASP A 117 11.94 10.98 9.75
C ASP A 117 12.79 10.29 8.67
N LEU A 118 12.16 9.64 7.67
CA LEU A 118 12.89 9.18 6.51
C LEU A 118 13.35 10.42 5.74
N GLY A 119 14.66 10.60 5.59
CA GLY A 119 15.28 11.75 4.89
C GLY A 119 15.03 11.79 3.38
N ILE A 120 13.88 11.29 2.92
CA ILE A 120 13.42 11.26 1.53
C ILE A 120 12.07 11.98 1.42
N PRO A 121 11.73 12.52 0.24
CA PRO A 121 10.40 13.07 0.01
C PRO A 121 9.30 12.01 0.22
N LEU A 122 8.32 12.34 1.06
CA LEU A 122 7.11 11.55 1.30
C LEU A 122 5.88 12.34 0.86
N TYR A 123 5.17 11.82 -0.15
CA TYR A 123 3.94 12.42 -0.67
C TYR A 123 2.72 11.59 -0.22
N ILE A 124 1.75 12.24 0.42
CA ILE A 124 0.49 11.62 0.84
C ILE A 124 -0.67 12.21 0.02
N TYR A 125 -1.26 11.39 -0.83
CA TYR A 125 -2.39 11.77 -1.67
C TYR A 125 -3.70 11.56 -0.92
N THR A 126 -4.30 12.66 -0.47
CA THR A 126 -5.53 12.65 0.35
C THR A 126 -6.81 12.72 -0.46
N ASN A 127 -6.75 13.30 -1.67
CA ASN A 127 -7.87 13.42 -2.58
C ASN A 127 -7.51 12.83 -3.94
N TYR A 128 -8.34 11.91 -4.44
CA TYR A 128 -8.16 11.33 -5.76
C TYR A 128 -9.12 11.98 -6.75
N GLN A 129 -8.58 12.49 -7.85
CA GLN A 129 -9.35 13.03 -8.97
C GLN A 129 -8.92 12.37 -10.28
N LYS A 130 -9.86 11.71 -10.97
CA LYS A 130 -9.56 10.98 -12.21
C LYS A 130 -9.09 11.94 -13.30
N GLY A 131 -7.90 11.68 -13.84
CA GLY A 131 -7.32 12.45 -14.95
C GLY A 131 -6.61 13.75 -14.54
N VAL A 132 -6.59 14.08 -13.26
CA VAL A 132 -5.92 15.29 -12.75
C VAL A 132 -4.55 14.90 -12.20
N LYS A 133 -3.50 15.56 -12.69
CA LYS A 133 -2.15 15.40 -12.12
C LYS A 133 -2.13 16.08 -10.74
N ALA A 134 -1.56 15.42 -9.75
CA ALA A 134 -1.42 15.99 -8.43
C ALA A 134 -0.41 17.15 -8.42
N ASP A 135 -0.67 18.13 -7.56
CA ASP A 135 0.26 19.23 -7.30
C ASP A 135 1.28 18.77 -6.25
N GLU A 136 2.44 18.33 -6.73
CA GLU A 136 3.54 17.88 -5.89
C GLU A 136 4.46 19.07 -5.62
N PRO A 137 4.65 19.49 -4.36
CA PRO A 137 5.58 20.58 -4.06
C PRO A 137 6.99 20.20 -4.53
N ALA A 138 7.67 21.18 -5.13
CA ALA A 138 9.07 21.04 -5.49
C ALA A 138 9.90 20.76 -4.23
N LYS A 139 10.92 19.90 -4.38
CA LYS A 139 11.83 19.47 -3.31
C LYS A 139 12.61 20.63 -2.71
#